data_AF-A0AAU8TT30-F1
#
_entry.id   AF-A0AAU8TT30-F1
#
_cell.length_a   1.000
_cell.length_b   1.000
_cell.length_c   1.000
_cell.angle_alpha   90.00
_cell.angle_beta   90.00
_cell.angle_gamma   90.00
#
_symmetry.space_group_name_H-M   'P 1'
#
loop_
_entity.id
_entity.type
_entity.pdbx_description
1 polymer ?
#
loop_
_entity_poly.entity_id
_entity_poly.type
_entity_poly.pdbx_seq_one_letter_code
_entity_poly.pdbx_strand_id
1 'polypeptide(L)'
;MPTNITFRTQLLGGVSEFCHGSQLPILNNALLLVELVVLLARYQEEGVALAPNIYITDDIDTVGAMLPDGERLRIGAADANEKGLKQALKKCAPLATGGWLIYIQDMGGVIEYGLFKGASNPISVPVDDILMEGQLDFSVVKAYQIANDCVEIRCNNGTHHYIFLNHRKEDSPPPLRYLDELIKAITSSSGENEREPTAGFLKRLLFEALRKSHGCIIAVTDVEVTPAFLSEDGVMLDEPIDFPELVRSFKNNEESSSRIDSKETLLNGMLNSDGIIVFNNSGQLLGYNCFVKTKQEDGVVGGARKRAFATIEKELGRGLSAVFMQSQDGWSDFKGVKL
;
A
#
# COMPACT_ATOMS: atom_id res chain seq x y z
N MET A 1 -40.84 10.04 -14.87
CA MET A 1 -39.84 10.35 -13.83
C MET A 1 -38.53 9.68 -14.24
N PRO A 2 -37.37 10.34 -14.10
CA PRO A 2 -36.09 9.69 -14.36
C PRO A 2 -35.83 8.57 -13.33
N THR A 3 -35.26 7.46 -13.79
CA THR A 3 -34.83 6.33 -12.94
C THR A 3 -33.32 6.40 -12.75
N ASN A 4 -32.86 6.34 -11.50
CA ASN A 4 -31.44 6.32 -11.20
C ASN A 4 -30.89 4.90 -11.33
N ILE A 5 -29.74 4.76 -11.98
CA ILE A 5 -28.96 3.50 -12.03
C ILE A 5 -27.76 3.69 -11.08
N THR A 6 -27.62 2.82 -10.09
CA THR A 6 -26.54 2.90 -9.08
C THR A 6 -26.01 1.49 -8.79
N PHE A 7 -24.74 1.41 -8.36
CA PHE A 7 -24.13 0.14 -7.94
C PHE A 7 -24.43 -0.24 -6.48
N ARG A 8 -25.25 0.55 -5.76
CA ARG A 8 -25.46 0.39 -4.31
C ARG A 8 -25.98 -1.00 -3.94
N THR A 9 -26.97 -1.52 -4.67
CA THR A 9 -27.55 -2.84 -4.39
C THR A 9 -26.56 -3.97 -4.66
N GLN A 10 -25.79 -3.88 -5.75
CA GLN A 10 -24.76 -4.87 -6.09
C GLN A 10 -23.68 -4.90 -5.01
N LEU A 11 -23.21 -3.72 -4.59
CA LEU A 11 -22.18 -3.58 -3.57
C LEU A 11 -22.68 -4.09 -2.21
N LEU A 12 -23.90 -3.75 -1.82
CA LEU A 12 -24.53 -4.25 -0.59
C LEU A 12 -24.61 -5.79 -0.60
N GLY A 13 -25.05 -6.38 -1.71
CA GLY A 13 -25.07 -7.84 -1.88
C GLY A 13 -23.68 -8.46 -1.75
N GLY A 14 -22.67 -7.86 -2.39
CA GLY A 14 -21.29 -8.35 -2.39
C GLY A 14 -20.59 -8.30 -1.03
N VAL A 15 -20.94 -7.37 -0.15
CA VAL A 15 -20.31 -7.25 1.18
C VAL A 15 -21.13 -7.88 2.31
N SER A 16 -22.36 -8.32 2.07
CA SER A 16 -23.25 -8.84 3.12
C SER A 16 -22.70 -10.09 3.80
N GLU A 17 -22.13 -11.02 3.01
CA GLU A 17 -21.52 -12.24 3.56
C GLU A 17 -20.26 -11.93 4.37
N PHE A 18 -19.41 -11.02 3.89
CA PHE A 18 -18.25 -10.53 4.63
C PHE A 18 -18.65 -9.92 5.98
N CYS A 19 -19.65 -9.04 5.98
CA CYS A 19 -20.18 -8.40 7.17
C CYS A 19 -20.65 -9.44 8.20
N HIS A 20 -21.41 -10.45 7.76
CA HIS A 20 -21.88 -11.52 8.64
C HIS A 20 -20.72 -12.37 9.19
N GLY A 21 -19.77 -12.75 8.32
CA GLY A 21 -18.60 -13.54 8.69
C GLY A 21 -17.61 -12.81 9.60
N SER A 22 -17.64 -11.48 9.64
CA SER A 22 -16.77 -10.67 10.49
C SER A 22 -17.11 -10.73 11.98
N GLN A 23 -18.32 -11.16 12.34
CA GLN A 23 -18.83 -11.23 13.72
C GLN A 23 -18.83 -9.89 14.49
N LEU A 24 -18.55 -8.76 13.84
CA LEU A 24 -18.62 -7.43 14.45
C LEU A 24 -20.06 -6.89 14.45
N PRO A 25 -20.66 -6.55 15.60
CA PRO A 25 -22.07 -6.17 15.66
C PRO A 25 -22.40 -4.92 14.84
N ILE A 26 -21.53 -3.91 14.81
CA ILE A 26 -21.64 -2.73 13.95
C ILE A 26 -21.78 -3.08 12.46
N LEU A 27 -21.16 -4.18 12.00
CA LEU A 27 -21.19 -4.60 10.60
C LEU A 27 -22.43 -5.44 10.25
N ASN A 28 -23.27 -5.82 11.22
CA ASN A 28 -24.57 -6.44 10.93
C ASN A 28 -25.45 -5.54 10.04
N ASN A 29 -25.26 -4.22 10.13
CA ASN A 29 -25.78 -3.28 9.13
C ASN A 29 -24.74 -3.07 8.02
N ALA A 30 -24.77 -3.93 6.99
CA ALA A 30 -23.83 -3.89 5.87
C ALA A 30 -23.79 -2.53 5.14
N LEU A 31 -24.84 -1.70 5.24
CA LEU A 31 -24.84 -0.34 4.68
C LEU A 31 -23.73 0.55 5.26
N LEU A 32 -23.32 0.32 6.51
CA LEU A 32 -22.23 1.06 7.15
C LEU A 32 -20.89 0.77 6.48
N LEU A 33 -20.62 -0.49 6.15
CA LEU A 33 -19.41 -0.88 5.42
C LEU A 33 -19.44 -0.35 3.98
N VAL A 34 -20.60 -0.44 3.32
CA VAL A 34 -20.79 0.14 1.98
C VAL A 34 -20.48 1.64 1.98
N GLU A 35 -21.01 2.40 2.94
CA GLU A 35 -20.75 3.82 3.05
C GLU A 35 -19.27 4.11 3.31
N LEU A 36 -18.64 3.34 4.20
CA LEU A 36 -17.21 3.46 4.49
C LEU A 36 -16.35 3.23 3.24
N VAL A 37 -16.64 2.18 2.49
CA VAL A 37 -15.96 1.84 1.23
C VAL A 37 -16.11 2.98 0.21
N VAL A 38 -17.32 3.51 0.03
CA VAL A 38 -17.57 4.61 -0.91
C VAL A 38 -16.82 5.88 -0.49
N LEU A 39 -16.78 6.19 0.80
CA LEU A 39 -16.03 7.33 1.33
C LEU A 39 -14.52 7.17 1.10
N LEU A 40 -13.97 6.00 1.42
CA LEU A 40 -12.53 5.71 1.30
C LEU A 40 -12.03 5.74 -0.15
N ALA A 41 -12.86 5.30 -1.10
CA ALA A 41 -12.43 5.11 -2.49
C ALA A 41 -11.86 6.37 -3.17
N ARG A 42 -12.26 7.56 -2.69
CA ARG A 42 -11.78 8.87 -3.18
C ARG A 42 -11.75 9.92 -2.04
N TYR A 43 -11.38 9.53 -0.83
CA TYR A 43 -11.45 10.45 0.31
C TYR A 43 -10.52 11.65 0.13
N GLN A 44 -11.05 12.86 0.33
CA GLN A 44 -10.33 14.13 0.20
C GLN A 44 -10.76 15.10 1.29
N GLU A 45 -9.80 15.86 1.82
CA GLU A 45 -10.05 16.99 2.74
C GLU A 45 -9.28 18.20 2.23
N GLU A 46 -9.96 19.34 2.10
CA GLU A 46 -9.37 20.60 1.59
C GLU A 46 -8.58 20.45 0.29
N GLY A 47 -9.04 19.55 -0.60
CA GLY A 47 -8.41 19.25 -1.89
C GLY A 47 -7.21 18.29 -1.82
N VAL A 48 -6.81 17.84 -0.63
CA VAL A 48 -5.75 16.86 -0.43
C VAL A 48 -6.36 15.46 -0.37
N ALA A 49 -5.89 14.56 -1.24
CA ALA A 49 -6.26 13.16 -1.20
C ALA A 49 -5.64 12.47 0.02
N LEU A 50 -6.48 11.74 0.77
CA LEU A 50 -6.06 10.99 1.94
C LEU A 50 -6.46 9.52 1.77
N ALA A 51 -5.56 8.62 2.16
CA ALA A 51 -5.78 7.18 2.10
C ALA A 51 -5.62 6.57 3.51
N PRO A 52 -6.51 6.89 4.47
CA PRO A 52 -6.38 6.41 5.83
C PRO A 52 -6.62 4.89 5.89
N ASN A 53 -5.91 4.23 6.80
CA ASN A 53 -6.19 2.86 7.20
C ASN A 53 -7.18 2.89 8.38
N ILE A 54 -8.30 2.18 8.25
CA ILE A 54 -9.34 2.14 9.28
C ILE A 54 -9.46 0.72 9.83
N TYR A 55 -9.42 0.59 11.15
CA TYR A 55 -9.63 -0.66 11.86
C TYR A 55 -10.93 -0.57 12.65
N ILE A 56 -11.82 -1.50 12.42
CA ILE A 56 -13.10 -1.66 13.10
C ILE A 56 -12.95 -2.83 14.06
N THR A 57 -13.27 -2.62 15.32
CA THR A 57 -13.13 -3.64 16.39
C THR A 57 -14.23 -3.43 17.43
N ASP A 58 -14.47 -4.42 18.28
CA ASP A 58 -15.24 -4.28 19.51
C ASP A 58 -14.34 -4.02 20.75
N ASP A 59 -13.06 -4.32 20.64
CA ASP A 59 -12.08 -4.20 21.72
C ASP A 59 -10.77 -3.53 21.24
N ILE A 60 -10.75 -2.21 21.26
CA ILE A 60 -9.55 -1.42 20.94
C ILE A 60 -8.51 -1.45 22.07
N ASP A 61 -8.91 -1.77 23.31
CA ASP A 61 -7.98 -1.86 24.43
C ASP A 61 -7.07 -3.07 24.26
N THR A 62 -7.64 -4.22 23.87
CA THR A 62 -6.86 -5.41 23.52
C THR A 62 -5.98 -5.16 22.29
N VAL A 63 -6.48 -4.50 21.23
CA VAL A 63 -5.66 -4.08 20.10
C VAL A 63 -4.46 -3.25 20.56
N GLY A 64 -4.68 -2.26 21.42
CA GLY A 64 -3.60 -1.42 21.95
C GLY A 64 -2.57 -2.19 22.76
N ALA A 65 -3.02 -3.14 23.60
CA ALA A 65 -2.14 -3.97 24.42
C ALA A 65 -1.25 -4.94 23.60
N MET A 66 -1.69 -5.31 22.39
CA MET A 66 -0.94 -6.19 21.49
C MET A 66 0.17 -5.47 20.71
N LEU A 67 0.12 -4.14 20.62
CA LEU A 67 1.07 -3.36 19.84
C LEU A 67 2.21 -2.88 20.74
N PRO A 68 3.46 -3.34 20.52
CA PRO A 68 4.61 -2.89 21.29
C PRO A 68 4.78 -1.38 21.16
N ASP A 69 4.99 -0.69 22.29
CA ASP A 69 5.12 0.78 22.35
C ASP A 69 4.00 1.53 21.62
N GLY A 70 2.80 0.93 21.56
CA GLY A 70 1.66 1.48 20.87
C GLY A 70 1.10 2.72 21.56
N GLU A 71 0.66 3.68 20.76
CA GLU A 71 -0.02 4.89 21.24
C GLU A 71 -1.48 4.86 20.81
N ARG A 72 -2.38 5.36 21.67
CA ARG A 72 -3.80 5.55 21.35
C ARG A 72 -4.25 6.94 21.74
N LEU A 73 -4.99 7.58 20.84
CA LEU A 73 -5.62 8.86 21.06
C LEU A 73 -7.12 8.76 20.76
N ARG A 74 -7.95 8.87 21.79
CA ARG A 74 -9.41 8.98 21.62
C ARG A 74 -9.77 10.38 21.13
N ILE A 75 -10.56 10.46 20.06
CA ILE A 75 -10.99 11.73 19.46
C ILE A 75 -12.46 12.04 19.79
N GLY A 76 -13.32 11.03 19.80
CA GLY A 76 -14.72 11.25 20.18
C GLY A 76 -15.61 10.02 20.03
N ALA A 77 -16.91 10.27 20.12
CA ALA A 77 -17.96 9.28 19.89
C ALA A 77 -19.04 9.86 18.98
N ALA A 78 -19.83 9.00 18.36
CA ALA A 78 -21.01 9.34 17.54
C ALA A 78 -21.96 8.15 17.46
N ASP A 79 -23.18 8.37 16.97
CA ASP A 79 -24.11 7.25 16.73
C ASP A 79 -23.53 6.26 15.70
N ALA A 80 -23.83 4.97 15.86
CA ALA A 80 -23.43 3.92 14.91
C ALA A 80 -24.27 3.95 13.62
N ASN A 81 -24.14 5.04 12.84
CA ASN A 81 -24.84 5.26 11.59
C ASN A 81 -23.96 5.95 10.53
N GLU A 82 -24.48 6.13 9.31
CA GLU A 82 -23.75 6.77 8.20
C GLU A 82 -23.21 8.17 8.56
N LYS A 83 -23.94 8.96 9.36
CA LYS A 83 -23.48 10.29 9.79
C LYS A 83 -22.34 10.21 10.79
N GLY A 84 -22.43 9.25 11.73
CA GLY A 84 -21.37 9.00 12.70
C GLY A 84 -20.06 8.59 12.04
N LEU A 85 -20.10 7.68 11.04
CA LEU A 85 -18.93 7.28 10.27
C LEU A 85 -18.28 8.45 9.52
N LYS A 86 -19.09 9.29 8.85
CA LYS A 86 -18.60 10.51 8.19
C LYS A 86 -17.94 11.46 9.18
N GLN A 87 -18.51 11.61 10.36
CA GLN A 87 -17.94 12.45 11.41
C GLN A 87 -16.61 11.89 11.93
N ALA A 88 -16.53 10.57 12.16
CA ALA A 88 -15.30 9.90 12.59
C ALA A 88 -14.18 10.13 11.57
N LEU A 89 -14.46 9.86 10.30
CA LEU A 89 -13.52 10.08 9.19
C LEU A 89 -13.07 11.55 9.11
N LYS A 90 -14.00 12.50 9.11
CA LYS A 90 -13.68 13.93 9.01
C LYS A 90 -12.75 14.41 10.13
N LYS A 91 -12.91 13.87 11.34
CA LYS A 91 -12.10 14.27 12.50
C LYS A 91 -10.75 13.53 12.56
N CYS A 92 -10.67 12.31 12.06
CA CYS A 92 -9.48 11.46 12.20
C CYS A 92 -8.60 11.42 10.94
N ALA A 93 -9.17 11.47 9.73
CA ALA A 93 -8.42 11.27 8.49
C ALA A 93 -7.27 12.27 8.28
N PRO A 94 -7.40 13.58 8.56
CA PRO A 94 -6.28 14.51 8.48
C PRO A 94 -5.14 14.20 9.46
N LEU A 95 -5.45 13.52 10.57
CA LEU A 95 -4.51 13.16 11.62
C LEU A 95 -3.88 11.77 11.40
N ALA A 96 -4.47 10.94 10.53
CA ALA A 96 -4.01 9.59 10.19
C ALA A 96 -2.82 9.61 9.21
N THR A 97 -1.76 10.33 9.60
CA THR A 97 -0.51 10.49 8.85
C THR A 97 0.68 10.10 9.74
N GLY A 98 1.87 9.86 9.17
CA GLY A 98 3.06 9.53 9.97
C GLY A 98 2.94 8.23 10.79
N GLY A 99 2.24 7.23 10.25
CA GLY A 99 2.02 5.94 10.89
C GLY A 99 0.78 5.85 11.78
N TRP A 100 0.07 6.95 12.02
CA TRP A 100 -1.22 6.92 12.73
C TRP A 100 -2.32 6.27 11.86
N LEU A 101 -3.10 5.39 12.49
CA LEU A 101 -4.19 4.61 11.92
C LEU A 101 -5.49 5.00 12.62
N ILE A 102 -6.62 4.91 11.93
CA ILE A 102 -7.94 5.22 12.51
C ILE A 102 -8.50 3.95 13.14
N TYR A 103 -9.06 4.05 14.35
CA TYR A 103 -9.93 3.01 14.89
C TYR A 103 -11.38 3.48 14.99
N ILE A 104 -12.30 2.52 14.83
CA ILE A 104 -13.72 2.65 15.12
C ILE A 104 -14.11 1.47 16.00
N GLN A 105 -14.46 1.75 17.25
CA GLN A 105 -14.93 0.76 18.19
C GLN A 105 -16.44 0.78 18.29
N ASP A 106 -17.07 -0.39 18.20
CA ASP A 106 -18.49 -0.55 18.49
C ASP A 106 -18.74 -0.58 20.00
N MET A 107 -19.62 0.31 20.48
CA MET A 107 -20.02 0.43 21.88
C MET A 107 -21.52 0.18 22.06
N GLY A 108 -22.14 -0.62 21.19
CA GLY A 108 -23.54 -1.00 21.31
C GLY A 108 -24.49 0.13 20.89
N GLY A 109 -24.45 0.48 19.60
CA GLY A 109 -25.31 1.52 19.00
C GLY A 109 -24.67 2.92 18.96
N VAL A 110 -23.54 3.09 19.63
CA VAL A 110 -22.65 4.24 19.55
C VAL A 110 -21.29 3.72 19.07
N ILE A 111 -20.59 4.51 18.26
CA ILE A 111 -19.18 4.27 17.94
C ILE A 111 -18.30 5.19 18.75
N GLU A 112 -17.20 4.65 19.28
CA GLU A 112 -16.04 5.43 19.69
C GLU A 112 -15.02 5.43 18.56
N TYR A 113 -14.37 6.57 18.31
CA TYR A 113 -13.35 6.67 17.27
C TYR A 113 -12.16 7.50 17.72
N GLY A 114 -11.02 7.19 17.12
CA GLY A 114 -9.80 7.91 17.35
C GLY A 114 -8.68 7.40 16.47
N LEU A 115 -7.46 7.59 16.97
CA LEU A 115 -6.24 7.18 16.30
C LEU A 115 -5.48 6.21 17.19
N PHE A 116 -4.73 5.32 16.55
CA PHE A 116 -3.73 4.52 17.23
C PHE A 116 -2.51 4.35 16.33
N LYS A 117 -1.38 3.99 16.93
CA LYS A 117 -0.11 3.78 16.25
C LYS A 117 0.57 2.55 16.84
N GLY A 118 1.21 1.74 16.00
CA GLY A 118 2.11 0.69 16.47
C GLY A 118 3.46 1.25 16.90
N ALA A 119 4.46 0.38 17.03
CA ALA A 119 5.83 0.80 17.33
C ALA A 119 6.32 1.86 16.33
N SER A 120 6.99 2.89 16.83
CA SER A 120 7.61 3.93 15.98
C SER A 120 8.94 3.51 15.36
N ASN A 121 9.41 2.29 15.64
CA ASN A 121 10.65 1.76 15.10
C ASN A 121 10.45 1.37 13.61
N PRO A 122 11.25 1.91 12.66
CA PRO A 122 11.06 1.66 11.23
C PRO A 122 11.16 0.19 10.78
N ILE A 123 11.80 -0.67 11.58
CA ILE A 123 11.97 -2.10 11.31
C ILE A 123 11.14 -2.99 12.24
N SER A 124 10.21 -2.42 13.02
CA SER A 124 9.28 -3.21 13.82
C SER A 124 8.32 -3.99 12.94
N VAL A 125 7.77 -5.06 13.51
CA VAL A 125 6.68 -5.81 12.90
C VAL A 125 5.50 -4.85 12.60
N PRO A 126 5.00 -4.81 11.35
CA PRO A 126 3.84 -4.00 10.98
C PRO A 126 2.58 -4.33 11.82
N VAL A 127 1.72 -3.33 12.00
CA VAL A 127 0.43 -3.50 12.69
C VAL A 127 -0.44 -4.56 11.98
N ASP A 128 -0.39 -4.62 10.66
CA ASP A 128 -1.15 -5.61 9.88
C ASP A 128 -0.73 -7.05 10.18
N ASP A 129 0.57 -7.32 10.30
CA ASP A 129 1.08 -8.66 10.58
C ASP A 129 0.60 -9.13 11.97
N ILE A 130 0.54 -8.22 12.94
CA ILE A 130 0.04 -8.52 14.30
C ILE A 130 -1.48 -8.73 14.29
N LEU A 131 -2.23 -7.82 13.68
CA LEU A 131 -3.69 -7.79 13.80
C LEU A 131 -4.41 -8.70 12.80
N MET A 132 -3.86 -8.87 11.59
CA MET A 132 -4.53 -9.53 10.47
C MET A 132 -3.99 -10.94 10.16
N GLU A 133 -2.84 -11.31 10.73
CA GLU A 133 -2.23 -12.65 10.56
C GLU A 133 -2.12 -13.42 11.88
N GLY A 134 -2.29 -12.73 13.02
CA GLY A 134 -2.36 -13.35 14.33
C GLY A 134 -3.62 -14.21 14.53
N GLN A 135 -3.48 -15.27 15.32
CA GLN A 135 -4.65 -15.98 15.87
C GLN A 135 -5.17 -15.19 17.07
N LEU A 136 -6.23 -14.41 16.84
CA LEU A 136 -6.83 -13.52 17.83
C LEU A 136 -8.19 -14.05 18.30
N ASP A 137 -8.47 -13.86 19.58
CA ASP A 137 -9.76 -14.25 20.20
C ASP A 137 -10.87 -13.20 20.01
N PHE A 138 -10.59 -12.13 19.24
CA PHE A 138 -11.51 -11.04 18.94
C PHE A 138 -11.47 -10.70 17.45
N SER A 139 -12.49 -9.99 16.97
CA SER A 139 -12.64 -9.70 15.54
C SER A 139 -12.13 -8.31 15.19
N VAL A 140 -11.37 -8.21 14.10
CA VAL A 140 -10.91 -6.93 13.56
C VAL A 140 -11.14 -6.90 12.07
N VAL A 141 -11.80 -5.84 11.60
CA VAL A 141 -11.96 -5.55 10.17
C VAL A 141 -11.15 -4.31 9.81
N LYS A 142 -10.23 -4.46 8.86
CA LYS A 142 -9.52 -3.36 8.25
C LYS A 142 -10.22 -2.96 6.95
N ALA A 143 -10.40 -1.65 6.75
CA ALA A 143 -10.84 -1.07 5.49
C ALA A 143 -9.88 0.05 5.08
N TYR A 144 -9.36 0.00 3.84
CA TYR A 144 -8.42 0.99 3.35
C TYR A 144 -8.42 1.07 1.82
N GLN A 145 -8.13 2.26 1.30
CA GLN A 145 -7.95 2.46 -0.14
C GLN A 145 -6.60 1.88 -0.57
N ILE A 146 -6.56 0.96 -1.53
CA ILE A 146 -5.31 0.37 -2.07
C ILE A 146 -4.91 0.97 -3.43
N ALA A 147 -5.86 1.55 -4.14
CA ALA A 147 -5.65 2.41 -5.31
C ALA A 147 -6.86 3.32 -5.49
N ASN A 148 -6.79 4.29 -6.41
CA ASN A 148 -7.97 5.08 -6.79
C ASN A 148 -9.13 4.17 -7.19
N ASP A 149 -10.32 4.40 -6.63
CA ASP A 149 -11.51 3.57 -6.84
C ASP A 149 -11.38 2.10 -6.41
N CYS A 150 -10.37 1.75 -5.62
CA CYS A 150 -10.19 0.40 -5.10
C CYS A 150 -9.99 0.43 -3.59
N VAL A 151 -10.92 -0.18 -2.87
CA VAL A 151 -10.86 -0.36 -1.42
C VAL A 151 -10.71 -1.84 -1.13
N GLU A 152 -9.74 -2.16 -0.27
CA GLU A 152 -9.65 -3.49 0.32
C GLU A 152 -10.36 -3.49 1.67
N ILE A 153 -11.18 -4.51 1.88
CA ILE A 153 -11.70 -4.89 3.19
C ILE A 153 -11.11 -6.24 3.58
N ARG A 154 -10.57 -6.34 4.79
CA ARG A 154 -9.94 -7.57 5.31
C ARG A 154 -10.38 -7.79 6.74
N CYS A 155 -10.73 -9.03 7.06
CA CYS A 155 -10.99 -9.48 8.41
C CYS A 155 -9.80 -10.33 8.89
N ASN A 156 -9.50 -10.28 10.18
CA ASN A 156 -8.45 -11.11 10.79
C ASN A 156 -8.76 -12.62 10.80
N ASN A 157 -9.96 -13.03 10.38
CA ASN A 157 -10.31 -14.43 10.10
C ASN A 157 -9.83 -14.95 8.72
N GLY A 158 -9.08 -14.12 7.96
CA GLY A 158 -8.55 -14.45 6.64
C GLY A 158 -9.44 -14.03 5.46
N THR A 159 -10.70 -13.67 5.72
CA THR A 159 -11.62 -13.20 4.68
C THR A 159 -11.21 -11.80 4.20
N HIS A 160 -11.14 -11.60 2.88
CA HIS A 160 -10.83 -10.30 2.30
C HIS A 160 -11.50 -10.11 0.94
N HIS A 161 -11.81 -8.86 0.60
CA HIS A 161 -12.36 -8.48 -0.70
C HIS A 161 -11.70 -7.21 -1.23
N TYR A 162 -11.47 -7.19 -2.54
CA TYR A 162 -11.13 -6.00 -3.29
C TYR A 162 -12.40 -5.44 -3.95
N ILE A 163 -12.75 -4.22 -3.61
CA ILE A 163 -13.95 -3.55 -4.12
C ILE A 163 -13.53 -2.47 -5.11
N PHE A 164 -13.88 -2.66 -6.38
CA PHE A 164 -13.64 -1.71 -7.46
C PHE A 164 -14.89 -0.87 -7.73
N LEU A 165 -14.75 0.45 -7.68
CA LEU A 165 -15.82 1.41 -8.00
C LEU A 165 -15.66 2.03 -9.41
N ASN A 166 -15.03 1.28 -10.31
CA ASN A 166 -14.79 1.67 -11.70
C ASN A 166 -15.20 0.54 -12.67
N HIS A 167 -14.93 0.71 -13.97
CA HIS A 167 -15.36 -0.21 -15.02
C HIS A 167 -14.39 -1.40 -15.23
N ARG A 168 -13.63 -1.76 -14.19
CA ARG A 168 -12.65 -2.85 -14.24
C ARG A 168 -13.36 -4.21 -14.37
N LYS A 169 -12.74 -5.13 -15.11
CA LYS A 169 -13.27 -6.49 -15.27
C LYS A 169 -13.10 -7.29 -13.99
N GLU A 170 -14.04 -8.18 -13.70
CA GLU A 170 -14.05 -9.04 -12.51
C GLU A 170 -12.78 -9.90 -12.37
N ASP A 171 -12.19 -10.34 -13.49
CA ASP A 171 -10.99 -11.17 -13.53
C ASP A 171 -9.67 -10.37 -13.45
N SER A 172 -9.76 -9.05 -13.28
CA SER A 172 -8.56 -8.22 -13.19
C SER A 172 -7.82 -8.47 -11.88
N PRO A 173 -6.47 -8.57 -11.90
CA PRO A 173 -5.70 -8.74 -10.67
C PRO A 173 -5.88 -7.54 -9.74
N PRO A 174 -5.85 -7.72 -8.41
CA PRO A 174 -5.85 -6.58 -7.49
C PRO A 174 -4.63 -5.68 -7.69
N PRO A 175 -4.73 -4.38 -7.34
CA PRO A 175 -3.56 -3.52 -7.24
C PRO A 175 -2.53 -4.14 -6.29
N LEU A 176 -1.24 -3.89 -6.54
CA LEU A 176 -0.14 -4.39 -5.71
C LEU A 176 -0.02 -5.92 -5.61
N ARG A 177 -0.77 -6.71 -6.40
CA ARG A 177 -0.65 -8.18 -6.45
C ARG A 177 0.80 -8.67 -6.54
N TYR A 178 1.61 -7.96 -7.31
CA TYR A 178 2.99 -8.34 -7.61
C TYR A 178 4.03 -7.66 -6.72
N LEU A 179 3.62 -7.02 -5.63
CA LEU A 179 4.54 -6.34 -4.72
C LEU A 179 5.52 -7.33 -4.10
N ASP A 180 5.07 -8.50 -3.66
CA ASP A 180 5.95 -9.51 -3.05
C ASP A 180 6.98 -10.04 -4.06
N GLU A 181 6.59 -10.26 -5.33
CA GLU A 181 7.52 -10.65 -6.39
C GLU A 181 8.55 -9.54 -6.69
N LEU A 182 8.13 -8.28 -6.68
CA LEU A 182 9.03 -7.14 -6.83
C LEU A 182 10.04 -7.08 -5.69
N ILE A 183 9.58 -7.17 -4.44
CA ILE A 183 10.44 -7.15 -3.25
C ILE A 183 11.45 -8.29 -3.32
N LYS A 184 11.00 -9.51 -3.64
CA LYS A 184 11.89 -10.67 -3.82
C LYS A 184 12.95 -10.43 -4.90
N ALA A 185 12.59 -9.79 -6.01
CA ALA A 185 13.55 -9.46 -7.06
C ALA A 185 14.57 -8.40 -6.61
N ILE A 186 14.13 -7.37 -5.89
CA ILE A 186 15.01 -6.31 -5.36
C ILE A 186 16.00 -6.87 -4.33
N THR A 187 15.61 -7.87 -3.53
CA THR A 187 16.44 -8.39 -2.43
C THR A 187 17.04 -9.77 -2.70
N SER A 188 17.00 -10.28 -3.95
CA SER A 188 17.38 -11.67 -4.22
C SER A 188 18.84 -11.97 -3.91
N SER A 189 19.71 -10.98 -4.06
CA SER A 189 21.16 -11.07 -3.88
C SER A 189 21.66 -10.44 -2.59
N SER A 190 20.76 -9.88 -1.76
CA SER A 190 21.12 -9.39 -0.41
C SER A 190 21.61 -10.54 0.48
N GLY A 191 22.48 -10.25 1.45
CA GLY A 191 23.00 -11.25 2.39
C GLY A 191 21.89 -11.94 3.19
N GLU A 192 22.08 -13.20 3.59
CA GLU A 192 21.02 -14.00 4.26
C GLU A 192 20.48 -13.33 5.53
N ASN A 193 21.36 -12.71 6.32
CA ASN A 193 20.99 -12.03 7.58
C ASN A 193 20.27 -10.69 7.35
N GLU A 194 20.41 -10.09 6.17
CA GLU A 194 19.87 -8.77 5.84
C GLU A 194 18.62 -8.86 4.98
N ARG A 195 18.45 -9.95 4.23
CA ARG A 195 17.39 -10.12 3.23
C ARG A 195 15.99 -9.93 3.79
N GLU A 196 15.61 -10.70 4.81
CA GLU A 196 14.26 -10.65 5.37
C GLU A 196 13.94 -9.29 6.03
N PRO A 197 14.82 -8.71 6.87
CA PRO A 197 14.61 -7.38 7.40
C PRO A 197 14.49 -6.28 6.35
N THR A 198 15.34 -6.34 5.31
CA THR A 198 15.30 -5.38 4.20
C THR A 198 14.04 -5.56 3.37
N ALA A 199 13.63 -6.80 3.10
CA ALA A 199 12.40 -7.11 2.40
C ALA A 199 11.17 -6.58 3.16
N GLY A 200 11.09 -6.78 4.47
CA GLY A 200 10.01 -6.23 5.30
C GLY A 200 9.97 -4.70 5.28
N PHE A 201 11.14 -4.07 5.41
CA PHE A 201 11.28 -2.61 5.33
C PHE A 201 10.83 -2.05 3.98
N LEU A 202 11.36 -2.59 2.88
CA LEU A 202 11.01 -2.17 1.52
C LEU A 202 9.56 -2.47 1.18
N LYS A 203 9.01 -3.60 1.66
CA LYS A 203 7.59 -3.93 1.46
C LYS A 203 6.68 -2.88 2.08
N ARG A 204 6.94 -2.48 3.33
CA ARG A 204 6.20 -1.39 4.00
C ARG A 204 6.31 -0.07 3.22
N LEU A 205 7.53 0.30 2.85
CA LEU A 205 7.80 1.57 2.17
C LEU A 205 7.16 1.64 0.78
N LEU A 206 7.38 0.62 -0.05
CA LEU A 206 6.80 0.56 -1.40
C LEU A 206 5.28 0.41 -1.35
N PHE A 207 4.71 -0.37 -0.42
CA PHE A 207 3.26 -0.46 -0.27
C PHE A 207 2.61 0.91 -0.07
N GLU A 208 3.14 1.71 0.87
CA GLU A 208 2.62 3.05 1.16
C GLU A 208 2.82 4.02 -0.02
N ALA A 209 4.00 3.97 -0.66
CA ALA A 209 4.34 4.83 -1.77
C ALA A 209 3.47 4.56 -3.00
N LEU A 210 3.36 3.29 -3.39
CA LEU A 210 2.68 2.83 -4.59
C LEU A 210 1.16 3.03 -4.52
N ARG A 211 0.58 2.90 -3.33
CA ARG A 211 -0.83 3.18 -3.05
C ARG A 211 -1.20 4.64 -3.29
N LYS A 212 -0.26 5.56 -3.05
CA LYS A 212 -0.41 7.01 -3.22
C LYS A 212 0.11 7.52 -4.57
N SER A 213 0.81 6.67 -5.32
CA SER A 213 1.44 7.04 -6.59
C SER A 213 0.41 7.21 -7.72
N HIS A 214 0.70 8.11 -8.65
CA HIS A 214 -0.03 8.26 -9.92
C HIS A 214 0.37 7.21 -10.97
N GLY A 215 1.02 6.13 -10.54
CA GLY A 215 1.58 5.07 -11.36
C GLY A 215 3.08 5.26 -11.58
N CYS A 216 3.82 4.16 -11.54
CA CYS A 216 5.28 4.12 -11.62
C CYS A 216 5.76 2.90 -12.41
N ILE A 217 7.04 2.92 -12.79
CA ILE A 217 7.76 1.75 -13.30
C ILE A 217 8.99 1.55 -12.43
N ILE A 218 9.20 0.32 -11.97
CA ILE A 218 10.39 -0.06 -11.20
C ILE A 218 11.10 -1.15 -11.99
N ALA A 219 12.35 -0.89 -12.39
CA ALA A 219 13.24 -1.85 -13.00
C ALA A 219 14.23 -2.37 -11.95
N VAL A 220 14.52 -3.66 -12.01
CA VAL A 220 15.52 -4.31 -11.17
C VAL A 220 16.63 -4.83 -12.06
N THR A 221 17.86 -4.42 -11.78
CA THR A 221 19.07 -4.86 -12.47
C THR A 221 19.83 -5.92 -11.65
N ASP A 222 20.53 -6.81 -12.34
CA ASP A 222 21.46 -7.80 -11.76
C ASP A 222 22.91 -7.29 -11.72
N VAL A 223 23.16 -6.06 -12.19
CA VAL A 223 24.47 -5.40 -12.12
C VAL A 223 24.44 -4.22 -11.13
N GLU A 224 25.61 -3.81 -10.65
CA GLU A 224 25.74 -2.71 -9.68
C GLU A 224 25.46 -1.33 -10.28
N VAL A 225 25.55 -1.20 -11.61
CA VAL A 225 25.40 0.06 -12.33
C VAL A 225 24.18 0.01 -13.22
N THR A 226 23.42 1.11 -13.30
CA THR A 226 22.26 1.18 -14.18
C THR A 226 22.64 0.97 -15.66
N PRO A 227 21.96 0.05 -16.37
CA PRO A 227 22.22 -0.19 -17.79
C PRO A 227 22.16 1.08 -18.65
N ALA A 228 23.02 1.18 -19.65
CA ALA A 228 23.20 2.38 -20.50
C ALA A 228 21.88 2.92 -21.08
N PHE A 229 20.99 2.03 -21.51
CA PHE A 229 19.70 2.41 -22.11
C PHE A 229 18.72 3.07 -21.13
N LEU A 230 18.96 2.97 -19.82
CA LEU A 230 18.22 3.67 -18.76
C LEU A 230 19.00 4.87 -18.20
N SER A 231 20.34 4.85 -18.23
CA SER A 231 21.17 5.92 -17.66
C SER A 231 21.46 7.08 -18.62
N GLU A 232 21.21 6.93 -19.93
CA GLU A 232 21.34 8.03 -20.91
C GLU A 232 20.38 9.20 -20.66
N ASP A 233 19.20 8.91 -20.12
CA ASP A 233 18.10 9.87 -19.92
C ASP A 233 17.46 9.61 -18.55
N GLY A 234 18.24 9.84 -17.49
CA GLY A 234 17.81 9.63 -16.11
C GLY A 234 18.77 10.25 -15.09
N VAL A 235 18.36 10.23 -13.82
CA VAL A 235 19.19 10.72 -12.71
C VAL A 235 19.80 9.54 -11.97
N MET A 236 21.10 9.32 -12.18
CA MET A 236 21.88 8.32 -11.45
C MET A 236 22.38 8.90 -10.14
N LEU A 237 22.34 8.11 -9.09
CA LEU A 237 22.93 8.50 -7.82
C LEU A 237 24.43 8.20 -7.85
N ASP A 238 25.25 9.21 -7.58
CA ASP A 238 26.70 9.02 -7.41
C ASP A 238 27.00 8.02 -6.28
N GLU A 239 26.18 8.07 -5.22
CA GLU A 239 26.15 7.10 -4.13
C GLU A 239 24.77 6.45 -4.06
N PRO A 240 24.62 5.16 -4.45
CA PRO A 240 23.38 4.43 -4.33
C PRO A 240 22.82 4.44 -2.89
N ILE A 241 21.50 4.47 -2.75
CA ILE A 241 20.88 4.29 -1.43
C ILE A 241 20.86 2.80 -1.11
N ASP A 242 21.73 2.40 -0.20
CA ASP A 242 21.86 1.02 0.26
C ASP A 242 20.89 0.73 1.41
N PHE A 243 19.72 0.18 1.09
CA PHE A 243 18.73 -0.19 2.10
C PHE A 243 19.15 -1.34 3.02
N PRO A 244 19.79 -2.43 2.53
CA PRO A 244 20.38 -3.43 3.41
C PRO A 244 21.32 -2.84 4.45
N GLU A 245 22.24 -1.97 4.05
CA GLU A 245 23.17 -1.31 4.96
C GLU A 245 22.43 -0.44 5.97
N LEU A 246 21.48 0.39 5.52
CA LEU A 246 20.69 1.26 6.41
C LEU A 246 19.94 0.45 7.48
N VAL A 247 19.32 -0.67 7.08
CA VAL A 247 18.59 -1.56 8.00
C VAL A 247 19.56 -2.23 8.97
N ARG A 248 20.72 -2.70 8.49
CA ARG A 248 21.76 -3.34 9.30
C ARG A 248 22.34 -2.39 10.34
N SER A 249 22.78 -1.20 9.93
CA SER A 249 23.36 -0.21 10.84
C SER A 249 22.33 0.26 11.87
N PHE A 250 21.06 0.39 11.49
CA PHE A 250 19.99 0.73 12.44
C PHE A 250 19.74 -0.39 13.46
N LYS A 251 19.72 -1.66 13.03
CA LYS A 251 19.64 -2.81 13.96
C LYS A 251 20.78 -2.84 14.97
N ASN A 252 21.97 -2.43 14.53
CA ASN A 252 23.16 -2.37 15.38
C ASN A 252 23.22 -1.11 16.25
N ASN A 253 22.20 -0.24 16.19
CA ASN A 253 22.16 1.08 16.85
C ASN A 253 23.29 2.03 16.40
N GLU A 254 23.84 1.80 15.22
CA GLU A 254 24.85 2.67 14.58
C GLU A 254 24.17 3.80 13.77
N GLU A 255 22.90 3.62 13.42
CA GLU A 255 22.09 4.60 12.71
C GLU A 255 20.89 5.09 13.52
N SER A 256 20.53 6.35 13.29
CA SER A 256 19.37 6.98 13.91
C SER A 256 18.10 6.74 13.09
N SER A 257 16.94 6.71 13.76
CA SER A 257 15.63 6.60 13.09
C SER A 257 15.41 7.72 12.07
N SER A 258 15.89 8.93 12.36
CA SER A 258 15.75 10.08 11.46
C SER A 258 16.48 9.90 10.12
N ARG A 259 17.59 9.14 10.07
CA ARG A 259 18.26 8.83 8.80
C ARG A 259 17.42 7.88 7.96
N ILE A 260 16.81 6.87 8.57
CA ILE A 260 15.87 5.99 7.88
C ILE A 260 14.69 6.79 7.35
N ASP A 261 14.03 7.57 8.21
CA ASP A 261 12.86 8.38 7.84
C ASP A 261 13.17 9.35 6.68
N SER A 262 14.39 9.92 6.68
CA SER A 262 14.87 10.78 5.60
C SER A 262 15.00 10.01 4.27
N LYS A 263 15.55 8.79 4.29
CA LYS A 263 15.67 7.93 3.09
C LYS A 263 14.31 7.42 2.62
N GLU A 264 13.37 7.13 3.52
CA GLU A 264 11.97 6.85 3.17
C GLU A 264 11.33 8.03 2.44
N THR A 265 11.51 9.25 2.97
CA THR A 265 10.97 10.47 2.37
C THR A 265 11.54 10.71 0.97
N LEU A 266 12.84 10.50 0.77
CA LEU A 266 13.47 10.61 -0.53
C LEU A 266 12.95 9.57 -1.53
N LEU A 267 12.85 8.30 -1.14
CA LEU A 267 12.32 7.26 -2.03
C LEU A 267 10.86 7.56 -2.43
N ASN A 268 10.04 8.02 -1.48
CA ASN A 268 8.68 8.45 -1.77
C ASN A 268 8.65 9.59 -2.80
N GLY A 269 9.53 10.58 -2.68
CA GLY A 269 9.67 11.65 -3.67
C GLY A 269 10.06 11.11 -5.05
N MET A 270 11.01 10.18 -5.10
CA MET A 270 11.46 9.54 -6.35
C MET A 270 10.34 8.70 -6.99
N LEU A 271 9.57 7.93 -6.22
CA LEU A 271 8.40 7.14 -6.69
C LEU A 271 7.25 7.97 -7.24
N ASN A 272 7.19 9.24 -6.86
CA ASN A 272 6.22 10.20 -7.37
C ASN A 272 6.79 11.10 -8.48
N SER A 273 8.04 10.90 -8.89
CA SER A 273 8.59 11.51 -10.11
C SER A 273 8.14 10.73 -11.35
N ASP A 274 8.18 11.37 -12.52
CA ASP A 274 7.90 10.68 -13.77
C ASP A 274 9.06 9.73 -14.14
N GLY A 275 8.81 8.79 -15.04
CA GLY A 275 9.84 7.86 -15.53
C GLY A 275 9.97 6.56 -14.72
N ILE A 276 11.17 6.00 -14.76
CA ILE A 276 11.51 4.66 -14.24
C ILE A 276 12.46 4.80 -13.06
N ILE A 277 12.24 3.98 -12.04
CA ILE A 277 13.13 3.82 -10.90
C ILE A 277 13.93 2.55 -11.06
N VAL A 278 15.22 2.62 -10.72
CA VAL A 278 16.15 1.51 -10.92
C VAL A 278 16.70 1.07 -9.57
N PHE A 279 16.38 -0.17 -9.19
CA PHE A 279 17.04 -0.89 -8.11
C PHE A 279 18.00 -1.92 -8.69
N ASN A 280 19.03 -2.31 -7.93
CA ASN A 280 19.67 -3.60 -8.17
C ASN A 280 19.03 -4.71 -7.32
N ASN A 281 19.42 -5.95 -7.60
CA ASN A 281 18.96 -7.14 -6.90
C ASN A 281 19.60 -7.35 -5.51
N SER A 282 20.52 -6.47 -5.11
CA SER A 282 21.10 -6.45 -3.76
C SER A 282 20.31 -5.54 -2.80
N GLY A 283 19.32 -4.79 -3.29
CA GLY A 283 18.50 -3.90 -2.48
C GLY A 283 18.93 -2.44 -2.50
N GLN A 284 19.80 -2.04 -3.45
CA GLN A 284 20.26 -0.66 -3.58
C GLN A 284 19.44 0.09 -4.63
N LEU A 285 19.08 1.33 -4.34
CA LEU A 285 18.50 2.25 -5.32
C LEU A 285 19.61 2.95 -6.09
N LEU A 286 19.64 2.76 -7.40
CA LEU A 286 20.70 3.26 -8.29
C LEU A 286 20.34 4.59 -8.95
N GLY A 287 19.06 4.78 -9.27
CA GLY A 287 18.63 5.94 -10.04
C GLY A 287 17.12 6.06 -10.13
N TYR A 288 16.67 7.22 -10.58
CA TYR A 288 15.26 7.57 -10.74
C TYR A 288 15.08 8.50 -11.94
N ASN A 289 13.82 8.72 -12.33
CA ASN A 289 13.47 9.56 -13.46
C ASN A 289 14.16 9.12 -14.77
N CYS A 290 14.31 7.80 -14.96
CA CYS A 290 14.91 7.23 -16.15
C CYS A 290 13.88 7.03 -17.25
N PHE A 291 14.28 7.18 -18.51
CA PHE A 291 13.40 7.00 -19.66
C PHE A 291 13.97 5.98 -20.65
N VAL A 292 13.05 5.28 -21.32
CA VAL A 292 13.39 4.39 -22.44
C VAL A 292 12.83 4.93 -23.74
N LYS A 293 13.63 4.84 -24.80
CA LYS A 293 13.22 5.20 -26.16
C LYS A 293 12.24 4.16 -26.69
N THR A 294 10.94 4.45 -26.61
CA THR A 294 9.90 3.58 -27.17
C THR A 294 9.82 3.75 -28.69
N LYS A 295 10.00 2.67 -29.46
CA LYS A 295 9.71 2.68 -30.90
C LYS A 295 8.20 2.51 -31.10
N GLN A 296 7.57 3.36 -31.92
CA GLN A 296 6.12 3.32 -32.18
C GLN A 296 5.62 2.02 -32.84
N GLU A 297 6.52 1.15 -33.31
CA GLU A 297 6.21 0.03 -34.22
C GLU A 297 5.64 -1.22 -33.54
N ASP A 298 5.60 -1.31 -32.21
CA ASP A 298 5.30 -2.58 -31.53
C ASP A 298 3.82 -2.94 -31.36
N GLY A 299 2.88 -2.18 -31.94
CA GLY A 299 1.44 -2.50 -31.87
C GLY A 299 0.87 -2.58 -30.44
N VAL A 300 1.62 -2.15 -29.42
CA VAL A 300 1.19 -2.17 -28.02
C VAL A 300 0.14 -1.09 -27.81
N VAL A 301 -1.12 -1.51 -27.67
CA VAL A 301 -2.24 -0.64 -27.31
C VAL A 301 -2.13 -0.29 -25.82
N GLY A 302 -1.81 0.97 -25.51
CA GLY A 302 -1.74 1.49 -24.16
C GLY A 302 -1.05 2.85 -24.04
N GLY A 303 -1.10 3.46 -22.85
CA GLY A 303 -0.44 4.72 -22.53
C GLY A 303 1.09 4.62 -22.52
N ALA A 304 1.78 5.77 -22.32
CA ALA A 304 3.24 5.86 -22.36
C ALA A 304 3.94 4.85 -21.44
N ARG A 305 3.46 4.68 -20.20
CA ARG A 305 4.03 3.72 -19.23
C ARG A 305 3.94 2.27 -19.70
N LYS A 306 2.81 1.85 -20.27
CA LYS A 306 2.64 0.48 -20.77
C LYS A 306 3.59 0.17 -21.92
N ARG A 307 3.87 1.16 -22.77
CA ARG A 307 4.88 1.03 -23.84
C ARG A 307 6.30 0.97 -23.30
N ALA A 308 6.62 1.78 -22.28
CA ALA A 308 7.90 1.72 -21.60
C ALA A 308 8.10 0.35 -20.92
N PHE A 309 7.12 -0.15 -20.19
CA PHE A 309 7.14 -1.49 -19.58
C PHE A 309 7.40 -2.59 -20.63
N ALA A 310 6.67 -2.59 -21.74
CA ALA A 310 6.87 -3.58 -22.81
C ALA A 310 8.25 -3.45 -23.49
N THR A 311 8.84 -2.25 -23.51
CA THR A 311 10.21 -2.05 -24.03
C THR A 311 11.23 -2.62 -23.06
N ILE A 312 11.08 -2.35 -21.76
CA ILE A 312 11.98 -2.85 -20.70
C ILE A 312 11.89 -4.37 -20.59
N GLU A 313 10.70 -4.95 -20.74
CA GLU A 313 10.49 -6.40 -20.73
C GLU A 313 11.37 -7.13 -21.75
N LYS A 314 11.62 -6.52 -22.92
CA LYS A 314 12.48 -7.09 -23.97
C LYS A 314 13.97 -7.11 -23.61
N GLU A 315 14.38 -6.32 -22.62
CA GLU A 315 15.76 -6.25 -22.12
C GLU A 315 15.98 -7.11 -20.86
N LEU A 316 14.95 -7.85 -20.40
CA LEU A 316 15.11 -8.83 -19.33
C LEU A 316 16.14 -9.91 -19.73
N GLY A 317 17.03 -10.25 -18.79
CA GLY A 317 18.16 -11.16 -19.01
C GLY A 317 19.37 -10.51 -19.69
N ARG A 318 19.34 -9.20 -19.97
CA ARG A 318 20.45 -8.43 -20.55
C ARG A 318 20.91 -7.30 -19.63
N GLY A 319 21.14 -7.61 -18.36
CA GLY A 319 21.42 -6.62 -17.32
C GLY A 319 20.18 -6.17 -16.55
N LEU A 320 19.00 -6.73 -16.85
CA LEU A 320 17.80 -6.57 -16.04
C LEU A 320 17.30 -7.93 -15.55
N SER A 321 16.98 -8.03 -14.27
CA SER A 321 16.43 -9.22 -13.64
C SER A 321 14.91 -9.16 -13.52
N ALA A 322 14.33 -7.97 -13.36
CA ALA A 322 12.89 -7.80 -13.29
C ALA A 322 12.40 -6.40 -13.69
N VAL A 323 11.11 -6.30 -13.99
CA VAL A 323 10.40 -5.04 -14.17
C VAL A 323 8.99 -5.14 -13.59
N PHE A 324 8.57 -4.09 -12.90
CA PHE A 324 7.25 -3.89 -12.35
C PHE A 324 6.65 -2.60 -12.91
N MET A 325 5.36 -2.62 -13.21
CA MET A 325 4.60 -1.41 -13.52
C MET A 325 3.34 -1.35 -12.67
N GLN A 326 3.02 -0.15 -12.22
CA GLN A 326 1.68 0.20 -11.77
C GLN A 326 1.17 1.43 -12.52
N SER A 327 -0.09 1.39 -12.89
CA SER A 327 -0.82 2.48 -13.52
C SER A 327 -1.63 3.28 -12.49
N GLN A 328 -2.10 4.45 -12.89
CA GLN A 328 -2.89 5.34 -12.04
C GLN A 328 -4.23 4.72 -11.61
N ASP A 329 -4.80 3.86 -12.45
CA ASP A 329 -6.05 3.13 -12.23
C ASP A 329 -5.85 1.80 -11.48
N GLY A 330 -4.64 1.55 -10.97
CA GLY A 330 -4.33 0.38 -10.14
C GLY A 330 -4.18 -0.91 -10.92
N TRP A 331 -4.03 -0.87 -12.25
CA TRP A 331 -3.51 -2.01 -13.01
C TRP A 331 -2.01 -2.14 -12.73
N SER A 332 -1.57 -3.34 -12.39
CA SER A 332 -0.16 -3.65 -12.15
C SER A 332 0.25 -4.93 -12.87
N ASP A 333 1.52 -5.02 -13.25
CA ASP A 333 2.11 -6.19 -13.89
C ASP A 333 3.59 -6.32 -13.50
N PHE A 334 4.10 -7.54 -13.56
CA PHE A 334 5.45 -7.90 -13.18
C PHE A 334 6.02 -8.97 -14.10
N LYS A 335 7.28 -8.79 -14.49
CA LYS A 335 8.06 -9.76 -15.25
C LYS A 335 9.44 -9.89 -14.63
N GLY A 336 9.83 -11.12 -14.33
CA GLY A 336 11.18 -11.46 -13.89
C GLY A 336 11.81 -12.48 -14.83
N VAL A 337 13.13 -12.51 -14.87
CA VAL A 337 13.88 -13.61 -15.49
C VAL A 337 13.59 -14.88 -14.70
N LYS A 338 13.16 -15.96 -15.38
CA LYS A 338 13.03 -17.27 -14.74
C LYS A 338 14.43 -17.75 -14.37
N LEU A 339 14.68 -17.89 -13.07
CA LEU A 339 15.88 -18.53 -12.53
C LEU A 339 15.94 -20.00 -12.95
#